data_AF-A0A1M6Q4L2-F1
#
_entry.id   AF-A0A1M6Q4L2-F1
#
_cell.length_a   1.000
_cell.length_b   1.000
_cell.length_c   1.000
_cell.angle_alpha   90.00
_cell.angle_beta   90.00
_cell.angle_gamma   90.00
#
_symmetry.space_group_name_H-M   'P 1'
#
loop_
_entity.id
_entity.type
_entity.pdbx_description
1 polymer ?
#
loop_
_entity_poly.entity_id
_entity_poly.type
_entity_poly.pdbx_seq_one_letter_code
_entity_poly.pdbx_strand_id
1 'polypeptide(L)'
;MLQANPRPELELVRAVVSGDAAAAQRFLEMASATLWSVVVKLEGDGAEGESAFLGVIEGLKADGYSRLRAFDGRSRLSTYLAIVARDILADRLARGFVESPRKSWTRFERFFGEDIRRRVAHRFPRETGTGRREDAYQEVCLKFIEDDYRRIRAYDGLGSFTGFILTVAERILLDLVRRDAPRRRLPAAVARLSQLDQDIYAAIVWGMHPVDADRLAMTMRGRFERDPDAEEIRQALQRVAEVAPLTAAATSGRSEMVSLDTSGDDDQGIVIPDSGATPEQQLLDAEEEQTRSALLDAVKQAADDLPADERLYLQIVFSATDPMPAREIARTMQLPVEDVYRLKQRAQRWLTELAARLGKKDELKAQKN
;
A
#
# COMPACT_ATOMS: atom_id res chain seq x y z
N MET A 1 38.44 37.15 4.98
CA MET A 1 37.24 38.03 5.07
C MET A 1 36.34 37.71 3.88
N LEU A 2 35.33 36.86 4.07
CA LEU A 2 34.29 36.62 3.07
C LEU A 2 33.37 37.84 3.06
N GLN A 3 33.43 38.66 2.00
CA GLN A 3 32.50 39.77 1.81
C GLN A 3 31.07 39.21 1.82
N ALA A 4 30.29 39.65 2.81
CA ALA A 4 28.88 39.40 2.89
C ALA A 4 28.20 40.12 1.73
N ASN A 5 28.00 39.41 0.62
CA ASN A 5 27.19 39.88 -0.48
C ASN A 5 25.76 40.09 0.07
N PRO A 6 25.22 41.32 0.10
CA PRO A 6 23.82 41.51 0.45
C PRO A 6 22.98 40.70 -0.55
N ARG A 7 22.25 39.69 -0.07
CA ARG A 7 21.44 38.84 -0.94
C ARG A 7 20.24 39.69 -1.40
N PRO A 8 20.17 40.13 -2.67
CA PRO A 8 19.18 41.12 -3.13
C PRO A 8 17.74 40.63 -2.94
N GLU A 9 17.52 39.31 -2.97
CA GLU A 9 16.22 38.69 -2.70
C GLU A 9 15.74 38.90 -1.25
N LEU A 10 16.64 38.86 -0.27
CA LEU A 10 16.29 39.04 1.15
C LEU A 10 15.94 40.50 1.43
N GLU A 11 16.66 41.44 0.82
CA GLU A 11 16.36 42.87 0.91
C GLU A 11 15.02 43.20 0.27
N LEU A 12 14.75 42.61 -0.91
CA LEU A 12 13.45 42.72 -1.56
C LEU A 12 12.32 42.24 -0.63
N VAL A 13 12.45 41.05 -0.05
CA VAL A 13 11.43 40.51 0.87
C VAL A 13 11.24 41.41 2.09
N ARG A 14 12.33 41.92 2.68
CA ARG A 14 12.24 42.86 3.81
C ARG A 14 11.50 44.14 3.44
N ALA A 15 11.77 44.69 2.26
CA ALA A 15 11.08 45.88 1.75
C ALA A 15 9.57 45.62 1.52
N VAL A 16 9.21 44.45 1.00
CA VAL A 16 7.80 44.02 0.88
C VAL A 16 7.14 43.95 2.25
N VAL A 17 7.79 43.31 3.22
CA VAL A 17 7.26 43.16 4.59
C VAL A 17 7.10 44.52 5.28
N SER A 18 7.95 45.51 4.97
CA SER A 18 7.82 46.88 5.48
C SER A 18 6.76 47.73 4.77
N GLY A 19 6.09 47.20 3.74
CA GLY A 19 5.01 47.89 3.02
C GLY A 19 5.46 48.77 1.85
N ASP A 20 6.68 48.58 1.32
CA ASP A 20 7.12 49.27 0.11
C ASP A 20 6.35 48.74 -1.13
N ALA A 21 5.54 49.60 -1.74
CA ALA A 21 4.71 49.27 -2.90
C ALA A 21 5.54 48.91 -4.15
N ALA A 22 6.67 49.59 -4.38
CA ALA A 22 7.54 49.31 -5.53
C ALA A 22 8.29 47.97 -5.33
N ALA A 23 8.69 47.68 -4.10
CA ALA A 23 9.22 46.36 -3.76
C ALA A 23 8.16 45.25 -3.93
N ALA A 24 6.92 45.49 -3.51
CA ALA A 24 5.82 44.54 -3.69
C ALA A 24 5.54 44.23 -5.16
N GLN A 25 5.55 45.24 -6.02
CA GLN A 25 5.38 45.04 -7.46
C GLN A 25 6.52 44.19 -8.05
N ARG A 26 7.77 44.55 -7.79
CA ARG A 26 8.95 43.76 -8.26
C ARG A 26 8.94 42.34 -7.74
N PHE A 27 8.53 42.15 -6.48
CA PHE A 27 8.37 40.83 -5.90
C PHE A 27 7.33 40.01 -6.64
N LEU A 28 6.15 40.57 -6.94
CA LEU A 28 5.10 39.87 -7.69
C LEU A 28 5.55 39.53 -9.11
N GLU A 29 6.20 40.45 -9.81
CA GLU A 29 6.75 40.21 -11.16
C GLU A 29 7.70 39.00 -11.17
N MET A 30 8.58 38.91 -10.16
CA MET A 30 9.54 37.80 -10.05
C MET A 30 8.91 36.49 -9.52
N ALA A 31 7.98 36.58 -8.56
CA ALA A 31 7.41 35.43 -7.88
C ALA A 31 6.26 34.76 -8.66
N SER A 32 5.51 35.53 -9.45
CA SER A 32 4.27 35.10 -10.11
C SER A 32 4.45 33.81 -10.92
N ALA A 33 5.48 33.73 -11.77
CA ALA A 33 5.74 32.54 -12.59
C ALA A 33 6.01 31.29 -11.74
N THR A 34 6.76 31.42 -10.65
CA THR A 34 7.06 30.30 -9.74
C THR A 34 5.81 29.85 -9.00
N LEU A 35 5.06 30.79 -8.42
CA LEU A 35 3.83 30.51 -7.69
C LEU A 35 2.77 29.89 -8.61
N TRP A 36 2.60 30.44 -9.81
CA TRP A 36 1.66 29.92 -10.81
C TRP A 36 2.04 28.51 -11.27
N SER A 37 3.32 28.22 -11.51
CA SER A 37 3.77 26.88 -11.86
C SER A 37 3.42 25.84 -10.78
N VAL A 38 3.56 26.20 -9.50
CA VAL A 38 3.17 25.32 -8.38
C VAL A 38 1.66 25.13 -8.34
N VAL A 39 0.88 26.21 -8.50
CA VAL A 39 -0.58 26.17 -8.52
C VAL A 39 -1.10 25.31 -9.67
N VAL A 40 -0.63 25.52 -10.91
CA VAL A 40 -1.03 24.73 -12.07
C VAL A 40 -0.75 23.25 -11.87
N LYS A 41 0.41 22.92 -11.30
CA LYS A 41 0.79 21.54 -11.02
C LYS A 41 -0.16 20.85 -10.02
N LEU A 42 -0.72 21.59 -9.07
CA LEU A 42 -1.46 21.02 -7.93
C LEU A 42 -2.99 21.19 -8.04
N GLU A 43 -3.44 22.28 -8.65
CA GLU A 43 -4.86 22.67 -8.76
C GLU A 43 -5.32 22.71 -10.24
N GLY A 44 -4.41 22.83 -11.20
CA GLY A 44 -4.71 22.95 -12.64
C GLY A 44 -4.69 24.39 -13.14
N ASP A 45 -4.86 24.59 -14.44
CA ASP A 45 -4.76 25.88 -15.14
C ASP A 45 -6.11 26.58 -15.41
N GLY A 46 -7.21 26.04 -14.88
CA GLY A 46 -8.54 26.64 -15.00
C GLY A 46 -8.90 27.63 -13.88
N ALA A 47 -10.18 27.99 -13.79
CA ALA A 47 -10.71 28.93 -12.78
C ALA A 47 -10.40 28.53 -11.32
N GLU A 48 -10.33 27.22 -11.04
CA GLU A 48 -9.93 26.74 -9.72
C GLU A 48 -8.46 27.07 -9.40
N GLY A 49 -7.58 26.96 -10.41
CA GLY A 49 -6.17 27.35 -10.33
C GLY A 49 -6.01 28.85 -10.12
N GLU A 50 -6.75 29.69 -10.86
CA GLU A 50 -6.75 31.14 -10.64
C GLU A 50 -7.18 31.51 -9.21
N SER A 51 -8.28 30.92 -8.73
CA SER A 51 -8.74 31.11 -7.35
C SER A 51 -7.72 30.63 -6.31
N ALA A 52 -7.01 29.53 -6.60
CA ALA A 52 -5.96 29.02 -5.74
C ALA A 52 -4.72 29.94 -5.73
N PHE A 53 -4.34 30.50 -6.87
CA PHE A 53 -3.25 31.48 -6.97
C PHE A 53 -3.54 32.73 -6.15
N LEU A 54 -4.76 33.28 -6.27
CA LEU A 54 -5.18 34.41 -5.42
C LEU A 54 -5.11 34.04 -3.93
N GLY A 55 -5.59 32.83 -3.57
CA GLY A 55 -5.47 32.33 -2.20
C GLY A 55 -4.03 32.16 -1.72
N VAL A 56 -3.09 31.82 -2.60
CA VAL A 56 -1.64 31.81 -2.27
C VAL A 56 -1.13 33.22 -2.01
N ILE A 57 -1.48 34.20 -2.84
CA ILE A 57 -1.11 35.60 -2.62
C ILE A 57 -1.69 36.14 -1.32
N GLU A 58 -2.96 35.87 -1.03
CA GLU A 58 -3.59 36.22 0.25
C GLU A 58 -2.89 35.53 1.44
N GLY A 59 -2.59 34.24 1.31
CA GLY A 59 -1.87 33.47 2.32
C GLY A 59 -0.44 33.95 2.58
N LEU A 60 0.21 34.57 1.59
CA LEU A 60 1.50 35.25 1.76
C LEU A 60 1.37 36.60 2.47
N LYS A 61 0.24 37.30 2.32
CA LYS A 61 -0.05 38.60 2.99
C LYS A 61 -0.59 38.44 4.41
N ALA A 62 -1.20 37.29 4.72
CA ALA A 62 -1.80 36.98 6.01
C ALA A 62 -0.85 37.23 7.19
N ASP A 63 -1.43 37.60 8.34
CA ASP A 63 -0.72 37.89 9.60
C ASP A 63 0.46 38.87 9.44
N GLY A 64 0.27 39.85 8.55
CA GLY A 64 1.28 40.84 8.19
C GLY A 64 2.51 40.20 7.54
N TYR A 65 2.32 39.27 6.60
CA TYR A 65 3.42 38.57 5.91
C TYR A 65 4.24 37.63 6.81
N SER A 66 3.61 36.98 7.80
CA SER A 66 4.28 36.07 8.74
C SER A 66 5.13 35.00 8.04
N ARG A 67 4.61 34.41 6.97
CA ARG A 67 5.33 33.44 6.15
C ARG A 67 6.56 34.07 5.50
N LEU A 68 6.41 35.16 4.75
CA LEU A 68 7.57 35.82 4.11
C LEU A 68 8.65 36.28 5.10
N ARG A 69 8.27 36.67 6.33
CA ARG A 69 9.24 37.02 7.39
C ARG A 69 10.16 35.88 7.78
N ALA A 70 9.75 34.63 7.60
CA ALA A 70 10.57 33.46 7.89
C ALA A 70 11.66 33.21 6.82
N PHE A 71 11.63 33.94 5.71
CA PHE A 71 12.70 33.87 4.70
C PHE A 71 13.98 34.51 5.25
N ASP A 72 14.99 33.67 5.53
CA ASP A 72 16.29 34.07 6.06
C ASP A 72 17.34 34.32 4.96
N GLY A 73 16.94 34.14 3.69
CA GLY A 73 17.79 34.29 2.54
C GLY A 73 18.76 33.13 2.29
N ARG A 74 18.77 32.05 3.10
CA ARG A 74 19.73 30.93 2.95
C ARG A 74 19.51 30.14 1.66
N SER A 75 18.26 29.97 1.23
CA SER A 75 17.87 29.38 -0.04
C SER A 75 17.52 30.44 -1.08
N ARG A 76 17.42 30.04 -2.36
CA ARG A 76 16.81 30.89 -3.39
C ARG A 76 15.35 31.19 -3.02
N LEU A 77 14.90 32.41 -3.29
CA LEU A 77 13.53 32.83 -3.00
C LEU A 77 12.50 31.97 -3.74
N SER A 78 12.75 31.59 -4.99
CA SER A 78 11.85 30.72 -5.76
C SER A 78 11.63 29.35 -5.10
N THR A 79 12.69 28.73 -4.58
CA THR A 79 12.60 27.45 -3.84
C THR A 79 11.79 27.62 -2.56
N TYR A 80 12.04 28.70 -1.82
CA TYR A 80 11.31 29.01 -0.61
C TYR A 80 9.81 29.23 -0.89
N LEU A 81 9.48 30.06 -1.88
CA LEU A 81 8.11 30.35 -2.28
C LEU A 81 7.37 29.11 -2.79
N ALA A 82 8.05 28.20 -3.49
CA ALA A 82 7.44 26.95 -3.91
C ALA A 82 7.00 26.09 -2.72
N ILE A 83 7.80 26.03 -1.65
CA ILE A 83 7.46 25.31 -0.42
C ILE A 83 6.29 25.99 0.29
N VAL A 84 6.36 27.32 0.46
CA VAL A 84 5.30 28.09 1.11
C VAL A 84 3.97 28.00 0.35
N ALA A 85 4.00 28.11 -0.98
CA ALA A 85 2.82 27.95 -1.81
C ALA A 85 2.22 26.54 -1.66
N ARG A 86 3.06 25.50 -1.67
CA ARG A 86 2.60 24.12 -1.44
C ARG A 86 1.92 23.99 -0.07
N ASP A 87 2.46 24.60 0.98
CA ASP A 87 1.87 24.56 2.33
C ASP A 87 0.52 25.30 2.40
N ILE A 88 0.42 26.50 1.80
CA ILE A 88 -0.85 27.23 1.70
C ILE A 88 -1.92 26.43 0.93
N LEU A 89 -1.52 25.77 -0.16
CA LEU A 89 -2.40 24.93 -0.96
C LEU A 89 -2.82 23.67 -0.20
N ALA A 90 -1.92 23.09 0.60
CA ALA A 90 -2.25 21.97 1.49
C ALA A 90 -3.30 22.38 2.54
N ASP A 91 -3.17 23.55 3.16
CA ASP A 91 -4.17 24.08 4.10
C ASP A 91 -5.53 24.32 3.43
N ARG A 92 -5.52 24.87 2.21
CA ARG A 92 -6.73 25.07 1.40
C ARG A 92 -7.40 23.73 1.08
N LEU A 93 -6.61 22.73 0.69
CA LEU A 93 -7.10 21.38 0.42
C LEU A 93 -7.73 20.75 1.66
N ALA A 94 -7.12 20.89 2.84
CA ALA A 94 -7.68 20.40 4.10
C ALA A 94 -9.07 20.99 4.37
N ARG A 95 -9.25 22.31 4.20
CA ARG A 95 -10.56 22.96 4.32
C ARG A 95 -11.57 22.47 3.29
N GLY A 96 -11.12 22.22 2.06
CA GLY A 96 -11.97 21.70 0.98
C GLY A 96 -12.66 20.36 1.32
N PHE A 97 -12.05 19.51 2.16
CA PHE A 97 -12.66 18.24 2.58
C PHE A 97 -13.87 18.40 3.50
N VAL A 98 -14.11 19.60 4.05
CA VAL A 98 -15.33 19.94 4.80
C VAL A 98 -16.43 20.42 3.85
N GLU A 99 -16.09 21.30 2.90
CA GLU A 99 -17.06 21.96 2.02
C GLU A 99 -17.47 21.13 0.80
N SER A 100 -16.50 20.46 0.16
CA SER A 100 -16.69 19.75 -1.11
C SER A 100 -15.74 18.55 -1.19
N PRO A 101 -16.05 17.45 -0.48
CA PRO A 101 -15.12 16.34 -0.28
C PRO A 101 -14.74 15.63 -1.59
N ARG A 102 -15.69 15.45 -2.51
CA ARG A 102 -15.47 14.80 -3.82
C ARG A 102 -14.49 15.60 -4.68
N LYS A 103 -14.75 16.90 -4.88
CA LYS A 103 -13.82 17.77 -5.63
C LYS A 103 -12.45 17.82 -4.98
N SER A 104 -12.39 17.84 -3.65
CA SER A 104 -11.15 17.84 -2.88
C SER A 104 -10.36 16.55 -3.03
N TRP A 105 -11.01 15.41 -3.24
CA TRP A 105 -10.31 14.16 -3.49
C TRP A 105 -9.53 14.17 -4.81
N THR A 106 -10.13 14.65 -5.90
CA THR A 106 -9.42 14.77 -7.19
C THR A 106 -8.16 15.64 -7.05
N ARG A 107 -8.24 16.73 -6.28
CA ARG A 107 -7.08 17.59 -5.97
C ARG A 107 -6.07 16.89 -5.06
N PHE A 108 -6.54 16.15 -4.06
CA PHE A 108 -5.70 15.33 -3.19
C PHE A 108 -4.88 14.31 -3.98
N GLU A 109 -5.49 13.61 -4.94
CA GLU A 109 -4.76 12.63 -5.78
C GLU A 109 -3.65 13.32 -6.59
N ARG A 110 -3.93 14.51 -7.15
CA ARG A 110 -2.90 15.30 -7.86
C ARG A 110 -1.80 15.79 -6.92
N PHE A 111 -2.16 16.19 -5.71
CA PHE A 111 -1.25 16.79 -4.74
C PHE A 111 -0.31 15.76 -4.09
N PHE A 112 -0.86 14.62 -3.65
CA PHE A 112 -0.18 13.61 -2.85
C PHE A 112 0.07 12.29 -3.56
N GLY A 113 -0.58 12.03 -4.70
CA GLY A 113 -0.51 10.73 -5.36
C GLY A 113 0.91 10.28 -5.64
N GLU A 114 1.76 11.18 -6.13
CA GLU A 114 3.18 10.88 -6.38
C GLU A 114 3.99 10.67 -5.09
N ASP A 115 3.71 11.43 -4.04
CA ASP A 115 4.38 11.26 -2.74
C ASP A 115 4.04 9.90 -2.12
N ILE A 116 2.77 9.50 -2.21
CA ILE A 116 2.30 8.19 -1.72
C ILE A 116 2.91 7.07 -2.56
N ARG A 117 2.91 7.17 -3.90
CA ARG A 117 3.56 6.17 -4.78
C ARG A 117 5.04 6.02 -4.48
N ARG A 118 5.76 7.12 -4.22
CA ARG A 118 7.18 7.06 -3.81
C ARG A 118 7.36 6.30 -2.49
N ARG A 119 6.48 6.51 -1.51
CA ARG A 119 6.50 5.75 -0.24
C ARG A 119 6.18 4.27 -0.43
N VAL A 120 5.18 3.96 -1.26
CA VAL A 120 4.87 2.58 -1.65
C VAL A 120 6.09 1.91 -2.28
N ALA A 121 6.74 2.57 -3.24
CA ALA A 121 7.93 2.05 -3.92
C ALA A 121 9.12 1.82 -2.97
N HIS A 122 9.21 2.62 -1.90
CA HIS A 122 10.22 2.44 -0.85
C HIS A 122 9.91 1.23 0.05
N ARG A 123 8.63 0.94 0.32
CA ARG A 123 8.19 -0.17 1.17
C ARG A 123 8.11 -1.52 0.44
N PHE A 124 7.82 -1.50 -0.85
CA PHE A 124 7.68 -2.69 -1.69
C PHE A 124 8.69 -2.60 -2.85
N PRO A 125 9.86 -3.28 -2.78
CA PRO A 125 10.88 -3.27 -3.83
C PRO A 125 10.36 -3.71 -5.22
N ARG A 126 11.11 -3.43 -6.29
CA ARG A 126 10.66 -3.68 -7.69
C ARG A 126 10.43 -5.16 -7.99
N GLU A 127 11.14 -6.03 -7.27
CA GLU A 127 11.06 -7.49 -7.36
C GLU A 127 9.67 -8.02 -6.98
N THR A 128 8.86 -7.23 -6.26
CA THR A 128 7.52 -7.65 -5.81
C THR A 128 6.41 -7.48 -6.87
N GLY A 129 6.77 -7.15 -8.12
CA GLY A 129 5.85 -6.96 -9.23
C GLY A 129 5.17 -5.58 -9.24
N THR A 130 4.93 -5.03 -10.44
CA THR A 130 4.25 -3.73 -10.63
C THR A 130 2.81 -3.74 -10.09
N GLY A 131 2.11 -4.88 -10.20
CA GLY A 131 0.75 -5.05 -9.67
C GLY A 131 0.65 -4.78 -8.17
N ARG A 132 1.55 -5.35 -7.36
CA ARG A 132 1.50 -5.19 -5.90
C ARG A 132 1.70 -3.75 -5.43
N ARG A 133 2.54 -2.98 -6.13
CA ARG A 133 2.74 -1.56 -5.82
C ARG A 133 1.50 -0.74 -6.13
N GLU A 134 0.85 -1.03 -7.26
CA GLU A 134 -0.40 -0.37 -7.58
C GLU A 134 -1.47 -0.75 -6.56
N ASP A 135 -1.62 -2.04 -6.23
CA ASP A 135 -2.57 -2.50 -5.21
C ASP A 135 -2.36 -1.81 -3.85
N ALA A 136 -1.10 -1.70 -3.40
CA ALA A 136 -0.76 -1.00 -2.16
C ALA A 136 -1.13 0.50 -2.21
N TYR A 137 -0.87 1.18 -3.33
CA TYR A 137 -1.30 2.57 -3.53
C TYR A 137 -2.83 2.69 -3.47
N GLN A 138 -3.53 1.81 -4.17
CA GLN A 138 -4.99 1.76 -4.23
C GLN A 138 -5.59 1.49 -2.84
N GLU A 139 -4.97 0.63 -2.04
CA GLU A 139 -5.42 0.35 -0.67
C GLU A 139 -5.17 1.53 0.28
N VAL A 140 -4.07 2.27 0.11
CA VAL A 140 -3.87 3.55 0.81
C VAL A 140 -4.96 4.55 0.43
N CYS A 141 -5.29 4.70 -0.86
CA CYS A 141 -6.38 5.57 -1.32
C CYS A 141 -7.73 5.17 -0.70
N LEU A 142 -8.07 3.88 -0.70
CA LEU A 142 -9.28 3.38 -0.06
C LEU A 142 -9.36 3.75 1.42
N LYS A 143 -8.26 3.60 2.15
CA LYS A 143 -8.21 3.95 3.57
C LYS A 143 -8.34 5.44 3.85
N PHE A 144 -8.00 6.30 2.90
CA PHE A 144 -8.27 7.73 3.01
C PHE A 144 -9.71 8.11 2.67
N ILE A 145 -10.38 7.36 1.77
CA ILE A 145 -11.79 7.59 1.38
C ILE A 145 -12.76 7.03 2.44
N GLU A 146 -12.35 5.97 3.14
CA GLU A 146 -13.14 5.25 4.15
C GLU A 146 -13.83 6.19 5.15
N ASP A 147 -15.09 5.87 5.44
CA ASP A 147 -15.98 6.59 6.36
C ASP A 147 -16.11 8.09 6.04
N ASP A 148 -16.34 8.41 4.76
CA ASP A 148 -16.47 9.77 4.25
C ASP A 148 -15.26 10.66 4.57
N TYR A 149 -14.08 10.16 4.20
CA TYR A 149 -12.79 10.85 4.39
C TYR A 149 -12.46 11.13 5.86
N ARG A 150 -12.98 10.32 6.79
CA ARG A 150 -12.81 10.50 8.24
C ARG A 150 -11.35 10.71 8.65
N ARG A 151 -10.41 9.94 8.06
CA ARG A 151 -8.98 10.06 8.38
C ARG A 151 -8.39 11.40 7.95
N ILE A 152 -8.85 11.97 6.83
CA ILE A 152 -8.41 13.28 6.36
C ILE A 152 -9.01 14.37 7.24
N ARG A 153 -10.32 14.29 7.52
CA ARG A 153 -11.04 15.25 8.37
C ARG A 153 -10.64 15.21 9.84
N ALA A 154 -9.95 14.17 10.28
CA ALA A 154 -9.38 14.09 11.62
C ALA A 154 -8.17 15.04 11.81
N TYR A 155 -7.72 15.73 10.76
CA TYR A 155 -6.76 16.80 10.89
C TYR A 155 -7.36 17.98 11.68
N ASP A 156 -6.75 18.31 12.80
CA ASP A 156 -7.20 19.34 13.75
C ASP A 156 -6.61 20.73 13.47
N GLY A 157 -5.81 20.87 12.41
CA GLY A 157 -5.12 22.11 12.07
C GLY A 157 -3.77 22.30 12.78
N LEU A 158 -3.35 21.35 13.63
CA LEU A 158 -2.06 21.42 14.31
C LEU A 158 -0.94 20.82 13.45
N GLY A 159 0.07 21.64 13.15
CA GLY A 159 1.22 21.24 12.33
C GLY A 159 1.00 21.45 10.84
N SER A 160 1.71 20.70 9.99
CA SER A 160 1.53 20.76 8.54
C SER A 160 0.61 19.63 8.07
N PHE A 161 -0.42 19.98 7.30
CA PHE A 161 -1.34 19.01 6.71
C PHE A 161 -0.61 17.98 5.83
N THR A 162 0.44 18.40 5.11
CA THR A 162 1.29 17.50 4.34
C THR A 162 1.94 16.44 5.23
N GLY A 163 2.52 16.87 6.36
CA GLY A 163 3.13 15.96 7.33
C GLY A 163 2.12 14.97 7.92
N PHE A 164 0.92 15.46 8.24
CA PHE A 164 -0.18 14.63 8.72
C PHE A 164 -0.57 13.53 7.72
N ILE A 165 -0.90 13.91 6.48
CA ILE A 165 -1.32 12.96 5.43
C ILE A 165 -0.24 11.92 5.18
N LEU A 166 1.01 12.35 5.03
CA LEU A 166 2.10 11.42 4.77
C LEU A 166 2.36 10.48 5.95
N THR A 167 2.14 10.92 7.19
CA THR A 167 2.21 10.06 8.38
C THR A 167 1.08 9.03 8.41
N VAL A 168 -0.15 9.42 8.04
CA VAL A 168 -1.28 8.50 7.94
C VAL A 168 -1.04 7.46 6.84
N ALA A 169 -0.56 7.88 5.67
CA ALA A 169 -0.19 6.98 4.57
C ALA A 169 0.87 5.97 5.01
N GLU A 170 1.90 6.42 5.75
CA GLU A 170 2.94 5.54 6.29
C GLU A 170 2.39 4.47 7.22
N ARG A 171 1.48 4.86 8.13
CA ARG A 171 0.85 3.92 9.07
C ARG A 171 0.03 2.87 8.32
N ILE A 172 -0.74 3.28 7.31
CA ILE A 172 -1.49 2.35 6.46
C ILE A 172 -0.53 1.37 5.77
N LEU A 173 0.54 1.87 5.15
CA LEU A 173 1.54 1.02 4.49
C LEU A 173 2.20 0.03 5.45
N LEU A 174 2.56 0.46 6.66
CA LEU A 174 3.09 -0.42 7.70
C LEU A 174 2.09 -1.51 8.09
N ASP A 175 0.81 -1.18 8.19
CA ASP A 175 -0.23 -2.15 8.50
C ASP A 175 -0.47 -3.13 7.34
N LEU A 176 -0.34 -2.70 6.09
CA LEU A 176 -0.38 -3.59 4.91
C LEU A 176 0.80 -4.56 4.92
N VAL A 177 2.02 -4.07 5.14
CA VAL A 177 3.21 -4.92 5.26
C VAL A 177 3.04 -5.94 6.39
N ARG A 178 2.47 -5.53 7.53
CA ARG A 178 2.19 -6.42 8.67
C ARG A 178 1.09 -7.44 8.41
N ARG A 179 0.16 -7.16 7.49
CA ARG A 179 -0.88 -8.11 7.10
C ARG A 179 -0.28 -9.24 6.25
N ASP A 180 0.56 -8.89 5.28
CA ASP A 180 1.19 -9.85 4.37
C ASP A 180 2.36 -10.61 5.00
N ALA A 181 3.04 -9.98 5.96
CA ALA A 181 4.02 -10.61 6.83
C ALA A 181 3.47 -10.55 8.27
N PRO A 182 2.59 -11.49 8.68
CA PRO A 182 2.13 -11.56 10.06
C PRO A 182 3.34 -11.56 10.97
N ARG A 183 3.29 -10.86 12.12
CA ARG A 183 4.43 -10.67 13.02
C ARG A 183 5.18 -12.01 13.23
N ARG A 184 6.27 -12.17 12.49
CA ARG A 184 7.16 -13.32 12.55
C ARG A 184 7.96 -13.18 13.83
N ARG A 185 7.34 -13.58 14.93
CA ARG A 185 8.01 -13.69 16.23
C ARG A 185 8.69 -15.05 16.25
N LEU A 186 9.98 -15.05 16.56
CA LEU A 186 10.67 -16.29 16.87
C LEU A 186 9.94 -16.96 18.04
N PRO A 187 9.69 -18.28 17.99
CA PRO A 187 9.27 -19.02 19.17
C PRO A 187 10.23 -18.72 20.33
N ALA A 188 9.70 -18.60 21.54
CA ALA A 188 10.52 -18.22 22.70
C ALA A 188 11.71 -19.17 22.93
N ALA A 189 11.59 -20.44 22.52
CA ALA A 189 12.67 -21.40 22.56
C ALA A 189 13.80 -21.08 21.56
N VAL A 190 13.45 -20.69 20.33
CA VAL A 190 14.41 -20.27 19.29
C VAL A 190 15.03 -18.91 19.62
N ALA A 191 14.26 -17.97 20.18
CA ALA A 191 14.75 -16.65 20.57
C ALA A 191 15.82 -16.67 21.68
N ARG A 192 15.94 -17.79 22.42
CA ARG A 192 17.00 -18.00 23.43
C ARG A 192 18.27 -18.61 22.86
N LEU A 193 18.24 -19.07 21.61
CA LEU A 193 19.41 -19.62 20.92
C LEU A 193 20.31 -18.52 20.36
N SER A 194 21.46 -18.91 19.82
CA SER A 194 22.41 -17.98 19.23
C SER A 194 21.83 -17.27 17.99
N GLN A 195 22.42 -16.14 17.59
CA GLN A 195 21.98 -15.39 16.41
C GLN A 195 22.01 -16.26 15.13
N LEU A 196 23.02 -17.13 15.01
CA LEU A 196 23.12 -18.09 13.91
C LEU A 196 21.92 -19.05 13.87
N ASP A 197 21.54 -19.60 15.02
CA ASP A 197 20.41 -20.52 15.14
C ASP A 197 19.07 -19.82 14.81
N GLN A 198 18.91 -18.56 15.25
CA GLN A 198 17.75 -17.72 14.95
C GLN A 198 17.62 -17.42 13.45
N ASP A 199 18.74 -17.08 12.81
CA ASP A 199 18.77 -16.76 11.38
C ASP A 199 18.60 -18.00 10.49
N ILE A 200 19.08 -19.17 10.93
CA ILE A 200 18.80 -20.46 10.27
C ILE A 200 17.31 -20.81 10.37
N TYR A 201 16.70 -20.65 11.55
CA TYR A 201 15.27 -20.85 11.71
C TYR A 201 14.47 -19.90 10.81
N ALA A 202 14.84 -18.63 10.76
CA ALA A 202 14.21 -17.66 9.87
C ALA A 202 14.40 -18.02 8.39
N ALA A 203 15.59 -18.44 7.98
CA ALA A 203 15.85 -18.84 6.59
C ALA A 203 14.96 -20.02 6.15
N ILE A 204 14.83 -21.05 7.00
CA ILE A 204 14.03 -22.23 6.67
C ILE A 204 12.53 -21.94 6.77
N VAL A 205 12.07 -21.48 7.94
CA VAL A 205 10.64 -21.40 8.25
C VAL A 205 9.97 -20.17 7.62
N TRP A 206 10.72 -19.09 7.41
CA TRP A 206 10.20 -17.82 6.90
C TRP A 206 10.69 -17.47 5.50
N GLY A 207 11.92 -17.87 5.16
CA GLY A 207 12.53 -17.72 3.83
C GLY A 207 12.24 -18.90 2.90
N MET A 208 11.65 -20.00 3.40
CA MET A 208 11.35 -21.21 2.65
C MET A 208 12.59 -21.83 2.00
N HIS A 209 13.77 -21.61 2.57
CA HIS A 209 14.99 -22.25 2.10
C HIS A 209 14.97 -23.76 2.45
N PRO A 210 15.52 -24.62 1.58
CA PRO A 210 15.64 -26.04 1.88
C PRO A 210 16.51 -26.24 3.12
N VAL A 211 16.23 -27.31 3.87
CA VAL A 211 17.02 -27.74 5.04
C VAL A 211 18.31 -28.40 4.55
N ASP A 212 19.18 -27.57 3.97
CA ASP A 212 20.45 -27.97 3.34
C ASP A 212 21.54 -27.00 3.81
N ALA A 213 22.55 -27.54 4.50
CA ALA A 213 23.59 -26.76 5.13
C ALA A 213 24.45 -25.98 4.12
N ASP A 214 24.72 -26.55 2.94
CA ASP A 214 25.55 -25.91 1.92
C ASP A 214 24.79 -24.76 1.25
N ARG A 215 23.49 -24.95 0.98
CA ARG A 215 22.63 -23.88 0.44
C ARG A 215 22.38 -22.77 1.46
N LEU A 216 22.25 -23.10 2.74
CA LEU A 216 22.14 -22.11 3.81
C LEU A 216 23.44 -21.33 3.97
N ALA A 217 24.60 -22.00 3.91
CA ALA A 217 25.91 -21.34 3.92
C ALA A 217 26.05 -20.32 2.78
N MET A 218 25.61 -20.68 1.57
CA MET A 218 25.59 -19.76 0.43
C MET A 218 24.65 -18.57 0.65
N THR A 219 23.49 -18.79 1.26
CA THR A 219 22.48 -17.74 1.52
C THR A 219 22.91 -16.78 2.63
N MET A 220 23.70 -17.28 3.60
CA MET A 220 24.15 -16.53 4.78
C MET A 220 25.52 -15.87 4.61
N ARG A 221 26.20 -16.11 3.50
CA ARG A 221 27.52 -15.53 3.18
C ARG A 221 27.49 -13.99 3.28
N GLY A 222 28.43 -13.42 4.03
CA GLY A 222 28.59 -11.98 4.24
C GLY A 222 27.59 -11.36 5.23
N ARG A 223 26.76 -12.16 5.92
CA ARG A 223 25.81 -11.65 6.94
C ARG A 223 26.38 -11.64 8.35
N PHE A 224 27.51 -12.29 8.57
CA PHE A 224 28.17 -12.39 9.86
C PHE A 224 29.60 -11.85 9.78
N GLU A 225 30.19 -11.47 10.92
CA GLU A 225 31.60 -11.07 11.01
C GLU A 225 32.55 -12.19 10.57
N ARG A 226 32.13 -13.44 10.75
CA ARG A 226 32.75 -14.65 10.22
C ARG A 226 31.66 -15.52 9.61
N ASP A 227 31.84 -15.89 8.34
CA ASP A 227 30.91 -16.79 7.68
C ASP A 227 30.93 -18.16 8.38
N PRO A 228 29.77 -18.66 8.83
CA PRO A 228 29.69 -19.97 9.47
C PRO A 228 30.00 -21.05 8.44
N ASP A 229 30.79 -22.05 8.84
CA ASP A 229 31.09 -23.19 7.98
C ASP A 229 29.92 -24.19 7.92
N ALA A 230 29.98 -25.13 6.97
CA ALA A 230 28.91 -26.10 6.76
C ALA A 230 28.70 -27.06 7.96
N GLU A 231 29.72 -27.21 8.82
CA GLU A 231 29.63 -28.02 10.05
C GLU A 231 28.92 -27.24 11.16
N GLU A 232 29.28 -25.97 11.34
CA GLU A 232 28.65 -25.04 12.27
C GLU A 232 27.15 -24.87 11.95
N ILE A 233 26.80 -24.81 10.66
CA ILE A 233 25.40 -24.76 10.19
C ILE A 233 24.69 -26.09 10.46
N ARG A 234 25.31 -27.26 10.24
CA ARG A 234 24.70 -28.56 10.58
C ARG A 234 24.42 -28.71 12.06
N GLN A 235 25.35 -28.27 12.91
CA GLN A 235 25.15 -28.27 14.36
C GLN A 235 24.05 -27.30 14.79
N ALA A 236 23.97 -26.12 14.16
CA ALA A 236 22.89 -25.16 14.41
C ALA A 236 21.52 -25.70 13.95
N LEU A 237 21.45 -26.36 12.80
CA LEU A 237 20.24 -27.04 12.33
C LEU A 237 19.73 -28.06 13.35
N GLN A 238 20.63 -28.86 13.91
CA GLN A 238 20.28 -29.84 14.94
C GLN A 238 19.72 -29.16 16.20
N ARG A 239 20.40 -28.12 16.72
CA ARG A 239 19.92 -27.36 17.89
C ARG A 239 18.55 -26.71 17.66
N VAL A 240 18.32 -26.17 16.47
CA VAL A 240 17.03 -25.55 16.12
C VAL A 240 15.93 -26.61 15.99
N ALA A 241 16.21 -27.75 15.35
CA ALA A 241 15.27 -28.86 15.19
C ALA A 241 14.83 -29.45 16.53
N GLU A 242 15.71 -29.46 17.54
CA GLU A 242 15.40 -29.92 18.90
C GLU A 242 14.40 -29.02 19.62
N VAL A 243 14.40 -27.72 19.33
CA VAL A 243 13.57 -26.74 20.07
C VAL A 243 12.35 -26.24 19.30
N ALA A 244 12.32 -26.43 17.98
CA ALA A 244 11.22 -25.99 17.14
C ALA A 244 11.11 -26.84 15.85
N PRO A 245 9.89 -27.12 15.38
CA PRO A 245 9.70 -27.82 14.11
C PRO A 245 10.26 -26.98 12.95
N LEU A 246 11.17 -27.58 12.18
CA LEU A 246 11.72 -27.01 10.94
C LEU A 246 10.82 -27.28 9.73
N THR A 247 9.53 -27.47 9.94
CA THR A 247 8.56 -27.52 8.85
C THR A 247 8.30 -26.10 8.38
N ALA A 248 8.66 -25.83 7.13
CA ALA A 248 8.19 -24.66 6.41
C ALA A 248 6.69 -24.49 6.69
N ALA A 249 6.26 -23.29 7.12
CA ALA A 249 4.84 -23.03 7.36
C ALA A 249 4.09 -23.40 6.09
N ALA A 250 3.27 -24.45 6.15
CA ALA A 250 2.73 -25.12 4.98
C ALA A 250 1.88 -24.16 4.13
N THR A 251 2.51 -23.53 3.14
CA THR A 251 1.86 -23.22 1.88
C THR A 251 1.86 -24.51 1.07
N SER A 252 0.66 -25.04 0.89
CA SER A 252 0.27 -26.13 0.00
C SER A 252 1.25 -26.45 -1.14
N GLY A 253 1.72 -27.70 -1.16
CA GLY A 253 2.03 -28.52 -2.34
C GLY A 253 3.00 -27.97 -3.40
N ARG A 254 4.27 -28.36 -3.32
CA ARG A 254 5.11 -28.56 -4.51
C ARG A 254 5.93 -29.84 -4.36
N SER A 255 5.45 -30.91 -4.98
CA SER A 255 6.16 -32.19 -5.10
C SER A 255 7.34 -32.07 -6.07
N GLU A 256 8.46 -32.67 -5.71
CA GLU A 256 9.63 -32.84 -6.57
C GLU A 256 9.36 -33.99 -7.56
N MET A 257 9.61 -33.78 -8.85
CA MET A 257 9.38 -34.78 -9.90
C MET A 257 10.58 -35.73 -10.01
N VAL A 258 10.33 -37.03 -9.89
CA VAL A 258 11.32 -38.11 -10.11
C VAL A 258 11.10 -38.69 -11.51
N SER A 259 12.19 -38.93 -12.25
CA SER A 259 12.16 -39.54 -13.58
C SER A 259 11.87 -41.04 -13.51
N LEU A 260 11.00 -41.55 -14.39
CA LEU A 260 10.58 -42.97 -14.46
C LEU A 260 11.62 -43.88 -15.12
N ASP A 261 12.65 -43.32 -15.76
CA ASP A 261 13.61 -44.06 -16.59
C ASP A 261 14.80 -44.65 -15.82
N THR A 262 14.91 -44.41 -14.50
CA THR A 262 15.95 -44.99 -13.65
C THR A 262 15.41 -46.20 -12.89
N SER A 263 15.00 -47.24 -13.60
CA SER A 263 14.71 -48.55 -13.02
C SER A 263 15.79 -49.52 -13.49
N GLY A 264 16.80 -49.72 -12.64
CA GLY A 264 17.84 -50.73 -12.84
C GLY A 264 17.36 -52.11 -12.40
N ASP A 265 17.52 -53.10 -13.29
CA ASP A 265 17.77 -54.54 -13.13
C ASP A 265 17.05 -55.42 -12.10
N ASP A 266 16.16 -54.92 -11.25
CA ASP A 266 15.27 -55.77 -10.45
C ASP A 266 13.84 -55.73 -11.02
N ASP A 267 13.32 -56.93 -11.33
CA ASP A 267 12.03 -57.24 -11.98
C ASP A 267 10.79 -56.91 -11.11
N GLN A 268 10.84 -55.79 -10.38
CA GLN A 268 9.69 -55.18 -9.71
C GLN A 268 9.44 -53.81 -10.33
N GLY A 269 8.72 -53.80 -11.44
CA GLY A 269 8.25 -52.56 -12.07
C GLY A 269 7.55 -51.66 -11.05
N ILE A 270 7.84 -50.36 -11.10
CA ILE A 270 7.15 -49.35 -10.29
C ILE A 270 5.65 -49.43 -10.61
N VAL A 271 4.86 -49.93 -9.65
CA VAL A 271 3.40 -49.91 -9.74
C VAL A 271 2.96 -48.45 -9.57
N ILE A 272 2.72 -47.76 -10.68
CA ILE A 272 2.09 -46.44 -10.68
C ILE A 272 0.66 -46.66 -10.19
N PRO A 273 0.26 -46.14 -9.01
CA PRO A 273 -1.11 -46.25 -8.55
C PRO A 273 -2.03 -45.60 -9.58
N ASP A 274 -3.16 -46.23 -9.89
CA ASP A 274 -4.17 -45.63 -10.74
C ASP A 274 -4.63 -44.31 -10.12
N SER A 275 -4.37 -43.19 -10.81
CA SER A 275 -4.75 -41.84 -10.39
C SER A 275 -6.24 -41.57 -10.62
N GLY A 276 -7.01 -42.56 -11.10
CA GLY A 276 -8.46 -42.48 -11.13
C GLY A 276 -9.02 -42.24 -9.73
N ALA A 277 -9.94 -41.29 -9.61
CA ALA A 277 -10.69 -41.07 -8.38
C ALA A 277 -11.30 -42.40 -7.93
N THR A 278 -10.97 -42.86 -6.72
CA THR A 278 -11.59 -44.06 -6.16
C THR A 278 -13.09 -43.84 -6.04
N PRO A 279 -13.92 -44.89 -6.00
CA PRO A 279 -15.36 -44.73 -5.82
C PRO A 279 -15.75 -43.85 -4.61
N GLU A 280 -14.95 -43.91 -3.54
CA GLU A 280 -15.09 -43.05 -2.36
C GLU A 280 -14.71 -41.59 -2.66
N GLN A 281 -13.65 -41.38 -3.45
CA GLN A 281 -13.21 -40.06 -3.90
C GLN A 281 -14.26 -39.41 -4.83
N GLN A 282 -14.86 -40.20 -5.74
CA GLN A 282 -15.92 -39.73 -6.63
C GLN A 282 -17.18 -39.31 -5.88
N LEU A 283 -17.50 -40.00 -4.78
CA LEU A 283 -18.60 -39.61 -3.89
C LEU A 283 -18.30 -38.30 -3.16
N LEU A 284 -17.08 -38.13 -2.65
CA LEU A 284 -16.65 -36.88 -2.02
C LEU A 284 -16.64 -35.72 -3.01
N ASP A 285 -16.11 -35.92 -4.21
CA ASP A 285 -16.09 -34.90 -5.27
C ASP A 285 -17.52 -34.51 -5.70
N ALA A 286 -18.45 -35.48 -5.76
CA ALA A 286 -19.85 -35.22 -6.05
C ALA A 286 -20.55 -34.43 -4.93
N GLU A 287 -20.24 -34.72 -3.66
CA GLU A 287 -20.74 -33.98 -2.51
C GLU A 287 -20.15 -32.56 -2.45
N GLU A 288 -18.86 -32.41 -2.74
CA GLU A 288 -18.19 -31.11 -2.85
C GLU A 288 -18.77 -30.28 -3.99
N GLU A 289 -19.01 -30.86 -5.16
CA GLU A 289 -19.63 -30.16 -6.30
C GLU A 289 -21.09 -29.77 -5.99
N GLN A 290 -21.83 -30.62 -5.27
CA GLN A 290 -23.17 -30.28 -4.79
C GLN A 290 -23.15 -29.14 -3.78
N THR A 291 -22.17 -29.13 -2.88
CA THR A 291 -21.98 -28.06 -1.89
C THR A 291 -21.56 -26.75 -2.57
N ARG A 292 -20.65 -26.84 -3.54
CA ARG A 292 -20.16 -25.71 -4.33
C ARG A 292 -21.28 -25.09 -5.18
N SER A 293 -22.08 -25.91 -5.86
CA SER A 293 -23.23 -25.43 -6.63
C SER A 293 -24.27 -24.76 -5.74
N ALA A 294 -24.59 -25.33 -4.58
CA ALA A 294 -25.50 -24.73 -3.61
C ALA A 294 -24.97 -23.37 -3.06
N LEU A 295 -23.67 -23.26 -2.82
CA LEU A 295 -23.04 -22.00 -2.41
C LEU A 295 -23.08 -20.95 -3.53
N LEU A 296 -22.79 -21.35 -4.77
CA LEU A 296 -22.87 -20.46 -5.93
C LEU A 296 -24.29 -19.92 -6.14
N ASP A 297 -25.31 -20.77 -6.01
CA ASP A 297 -26.70 -20.36 -6.13
C ASP A 297 -27.12 -19.43 -4.98
N ALA A 298 -26.68 -19.69 -3.75
CA ALA A 298 -26.92 -18.81 -2.63
C ALA A 298 -26.25 -17.42 -2.81
N VAL A 299 -25.03 -17.39 -3.36
CA VAL A 299 -24.32 -16.13 -3.67
C VAL A 299 -25.02 -15.37 -4.80
N LYS A 300 -25.47 -16.07 -5.86
CA LYS A 300 -26.24 -15.45 -6.95
C LYS A 300 -27.56 -14.85 -6.45
N GLN A 301 -28.33 -15.60 -5.67
CA GLN A 301 -29.58 -15.10 -5.08
C GLN A 301 -29.35 -13.87 -4.19
N ALA A 302 -28.28 -13.88 -3.38
CA ALA A 302 -27.95 -12.72 -2.56
C ALA A 302 -27.48 -11.51 -3.40
N ALA A 303 -26.93 -11.74 -4.60
CA ALA A 303 -26.48 -10.70 -5.50
C ALA A 303 -27.62 -10.07 -6.34
N ASP A 304 -28.79 -10.71 -6.39
CA ASP A 304 -29.98 -10.13 -7.02
C ASP A 304 -30.48 -8.89 -6.25
N ASP A 305 -30.31 -8.88 -4.92
CA ASP A 305 -30.68 -7.76 -4.05
C ASP A 305 -29.71 -6.56 -4.12
N LEU A 306 -28.54 -6.73 -4.77
CA LEU A 306 -27.55 -5.66 -4.90
C LEU A 306 -27.99 -4.60 -5.94
N PRO A 307 -27.63 -3.31 -5.73
CA PRO A 307 -27.77 -2.28 -6.76
C PRO A 307 -27.05 -2.67 -8.06
N ALA A 308 -27.59 -2.24 -9.21
CA ALA A 308 -27.06 -2.59 -10.53
C ALA A 308 -25.55 -2.27 -10.68
N ASP A 309 -25.10 -1.13 -10.15
CA ASP A 309 -23.71 -0.70 -10.21
C ASP A 309 -22.77 -1.61 -9.40
N GLU A 310 -23.22 -2.11 -8.25
CA GLU A 310 -22.45 -3.01 -7.39
C GLU A 310 -22.37 -4.41 -8.00
N ARG A 311 -23.46 -4.87 -8.62
CA ARG A 311 -23.49 -6.14 -9.36
C ARG A 311 -22.55 -6.11 -10.56
N LEU A 312 -22.57 -5.01 -11.33
CA LEU A 312 -21.68 -4.82 -12.47
C LEU A 312 -20.20 -4.76 -12.03
N TYR A 313 -19.91 -4.06 -10.94
CA TYR A 313 -18.56 -4.03 -10.35
C TYR A 313 -18.07 -5.44 -9.99
N LEU A 314 -18.88 -6.22 -9.28
CA LEU A 314 -18.55 -7.60 -8.88
C LEU A 314 -18.36 -8.51 -10.10
N GLN A 315 -19.22 -8.38 -11.12
CA GLN A 315 -19.09 -9.14 -12.35
C GLN A 315 -17.77 -8.85 -13.06
N ILE A 316 -17.36 -7.58 -13.17
CA ILE A 316 -16.08 -7.20 -13.79
C ILE A 316 -14.91 -7.77 -12.99
N VAL A 317 -14.93 -7.65 -11.66
CA VAL A 317 -13.84 -8.12 -10.79
C VAL A 317 -13.70 -9.63 -10.82
N PHE A 318 -14.80 -10.39 -10.78
CA PHE A 318 -14.75 -11.86 -10.77
C PHE A 318 -14.61 -12.49 -12.16
N SER A 319 -14.89 -11.75 -13.24
CA SER A 319 -14.66 -12.24 -14.62
C SER A 319 -13.23 -12.01 -15.11
N ALA A 320 -12.45 -11.17 -14.43
CA ALA A 320 -11.07 -10.89 -14.82
C ALA A 320 -10.14 -12.00 -14.33
N THR A 321 -9.29 -12.52 -15.21
CA THR A 321 -8.27 -13.53 -14.87
C THR A 321 -7.20 -12.96 -13.94
N ASP A 322 -6.93 -11.65 -14.04
CA ASP A 322 -5.97 -10.91 -13.22
C ASP A 322 -6.66 -9.74 -12.50
N PRO A 323 -6.15 -9.30 -11.33
CA PRO A 323 -6.70 -8.16 -10.61
C PRO A 323 -6.61 -6.88 -11.44
N MET A 324 -7.77 -6.36 -11.85
CA MET A 324 -7.87 -5.19 -12.71
C MET A 324 -7.71 -3.89 -11.88
N PRO A 325 -6.85 -2.94 -12.30
CA PRO A 325 -6.67 -1.68 -11.59
C PRO A 325 -7.94 -0.83 -11.62
N ALA A 326 -8.22 -0.07 -10.56
CA ALA A 326 -9.47 0.69 -10.43
C ALA A 326 -9.71 1.71 -11.56
N ARG A 327 -8.64 2.19 -12.21
CA ARG A 327 -8.74 3.09 -13.38
C ARG A 327 -9.29 2.40 -14.61
N GLU A 328 -8.96 1.12 -14.80
CA GLU A 328 -9.51 0.33 -15.91
C GLU A 328 -10.96 -0.03 -15.62
N ILE A 329 -11.28 -0.41 -14.39
CA ILE A 329 -12.68 -0.63 -13.97
C ILE A 329 -13.51 0.65 -14.14
N ALA A 330 -12.97 1.81 -13.76
CA ALA A 330 -13.61 3.12 -13.93
C ALA A 330 -13.90 3.42 -15.41
N ARG A 331 -12.94 3.12 -16.29
CA ARG A 331 -13.12 3.28 -17.74
C ARG A 331 -14.19 2.33 -18.27
N THR A 332 -14.20 1.09 -17.84
CA THR A 332 -15.18 0.07 -18.25
C THR A 332 -16.59 0.41 -17.77
N MET A 333 -16.73 0.92 -16.55
CA MET A 333 -18.02 1.32 -15.97
C MET A 333 -18.44 2.75 -16.34
N GLN A 334 -17.58 3.52 -17.03
CA GLN A 334 -17.77 4.96 -17.30
C GLN A 334 -18.04 5.79 -16.02
N LEU A 335 -17.42 5.37 -14.91
CA LEU A 335 -17.54 6.04 -13.62
C LEU A 335 -16.25 6.77 -13.26
N PRO A 336 -16.31 7.83 -12.44
CA PRO A 336 -15.12 8.37 -11.79
C PRO A 336 -14.40 7.28 -10.99
N VAL A 337 -13.06 7.31 -10.99
CA VAL A 337 -12.23 6.36 -10.23
C VAL A 337 -12.59 6.35 -8.73
N GLU A 338 -13.00 7.50 -8.21
CA GLU A 338 -13.50 7.67 -6.83
C GLU A 338 -14.72 6.79 -6.52
N ASP A 339 -15.67 6.72 -7.45
CA ASP A 339 -16.89 5.93 -7.27
C ASP A 339 -16.60 4.43 -7.35
N VAL A 340 -15.61 4.03 -8.15
CA VAL A 340 -15.10 2.65 -8.19
C VAL A 340 -14.50 2.23 -6.85
N TYR A 341 -13.75 3.11 -6.17
CA TYR A 341 -13.24 2.83 -4.84
C TYR A 341 -14.36 2.64 -3.82
N ARG A 342 -15.43 3.46 -3.90
CA ARG A 342 -16.60 3.32 -3.03
C ARG A 342 -17.40 2.05 -3.34
N LEU A 343 -17.52 1.67 -4.60
CA LEU A 343 -18.12 0.40 -5.03
C LEU A 343 -17.32 -0.78 -4.50
N LYS A 344 -16.00 -0.76 -4.62
CA LYS A 344 -15.10 -1.75 -4.02
C LYS A 344 -15.34 -1.91 -2.52
N GLN A 345 -15.46 -0.80 -1.78
CA GLN A 345 -15.71 -0.84 -0.34
C GLN A 345 -17.09 -1.43 0.00
N ARG A 346 -18.14 -1.02 -0.71
CA ARG A 346 -19.51 -1.55 -0.52
C ARG A 346 -19.57 -3.04 -0.83
N ALA A 347 -18.98 -3.45 -1.94
CA ALA A 347 -18.87 -4.85 -2.33
C ALA A 347 -18.09 -5.69 -1.29
N GLN A 348 -16.98 -5.19 -0.74
CA GLN A 348 -16.24 -5.87 0.32
C GLN A 348 -17.04 -6.01 1.61
N ARG A 349 -17.78 -4.98 2.01
CA ARG A 349 -18.68 -5.03 3.18
C ARG A 349 -19.77 -6.07 2.97
N TRP A 350 -20.43 -6.02 1.82
CA TRP A 350 -21.45 -6.99 1.44
C TRP A 350 -20.91 -8.43 1.43
N LEU A 351 -19.73 -8.68 0.84
CA LEU A 351 -19.09 -10.00 0.86
C LEU A 351 -18.79 -10.48 2.28
N THR A 352 -18.34 -9.58 3.16
CA THR A 352 -18.04 -9.92 4.57
C THR A 352 -19.32 -10.27 5.33
N GLU A 353 -20.39 -9.51 5.14
CA GLU A 353 -21.70 -9.77 5.73
C GLU A 353 -22.33 -11.06 5.20
N LEU A 354 -22.19 -11.32 3.89
CA LEU A 354 -22.65 -12.54 3.26
C LEU A 354 -21.90 -13.77 3.80
N ALA A 355 -20.57 -13.69 3.90
CA ALA A 355 -19.74 -14.75 4.48
C ALA A 355 -20.14 -15.04 5.93
N ALA A 356 -20.41 -14.00 6.74
CA ALA A 356 -20.88 -14.17 8.12
C ALA A 356 -22.29 -14.79 8.19
N ARG A 357 -23.19 -14.47 7.25
CA ARG A 357 -24.53 -15.07 7.17
C ARG A 357 -24.48 -16.53 6.73
N LEU A 358 -23.63 -16.87 5.77
CA LEU A 358 -23.48 -18.24 5.28
C LEU A 358 -22.79 -19.14 6.32
N GLY A 359 -21.70 -18.66 6.96
CA GLY A 359 -21.03 -19.40 8.04
C GLY A 359 -21.94 -19.73 9.22
N LYS A 360 -22.81 -18.78 9.64
CA LYS A 360 -23.83 -19.05 10.68
C LYS A 360 -24.89 -20.06 10.24
N LYS A 361 -25.21 -20.12 8.94
CA LYS A 361 -26.23 -21.02 8.39
C LYS A 361 -25.73 -22.46 8.35
N ASP A 362 -24.43 -22.66 8.17
CA ASP A 362 -23.78 -23.97 8.21
C ASP A 362 -23.62 -24.46 9.67
N GLU A 363 -23.27 -23.60 10.62
CA GLU A 363 -23.24 -23.94 12.06
C GLU A 363 -24.64 -24.34 12.59
N LEU A 364 -25.70 -23.65 12.15
CA LEU A 364 -27.08 -23.96 12.52
C LEU A 364 -27.61 -25.26 11.87
N LYS A 365 -27.08 -25.66 10.72
CA LYS A 365 -27.38 -26.96 10.10
C LYS A 365 -26.63 -28.09 10.79
N ALA A 366 -25.37 -27.87 11.18
CA ALA A 366 -24.56 -28.85 11.91
C ALA A 366 -25.04 -29.13 13.35
N GLN A 367 -25.80 -28.22 13.96
CA GLN A 367 -26.43 -28.44 15.28
C GLN A 367 -27.81 -29.13 15.22
N LYS A 368 -28.37 -29.32 14.02
CA LYS A 368 -29.70 -29.93 13.81
C LYS A 368 -29.64 -31.35 13.21
N ASN A 369 -28.47 -31.78 12.77
CA ASN A 369 -28.14 -33.17 12.48
C ASN A 369 -27.34 -33.74 13.66
#